data_AF-A0A1Q3ATZ9-F1
#
_entry.id   AF-A0A1Q3ATZ9-F1
#
_cell.length_a   1.000
_cell.length_b   1.000
_cell.length_c   1.000
_cell.angle_alpha   90.00
_cell.angle_beta   90.00
_cell.angle_gamma   90.00
#
_symmetry.space_group_name_H-M   'P 1'
#
loop_
_entity.id
_entity.type
_entity.pdbx_description
1 polymer ?
#
loop_
_entity_poly.entity_id
_entity_poly.type
_entity_poly.pdbx_seq_one_letter_code
_entity_poly.pdbx_strand_id
1 'polypeptide(L)'
;FMYKRVMGGRNINLSFCSNEFSFVSWLENLHLLPLVQIQDMFYDKLVKEFYMNLRIVSSPNEEFALSSIVKGQRIFLDARILASILHIPHTGLYISEYKKWPEVEGFHPNDILSFLYPNDSNIHPNMALCTNKLSIDHRLLHYLIVHQLLPTGGGYAKLTRMQAFLMWCITSKIEFCYPLLMLHTMVRAFTQKKSVLPFGCILTKIFRYHEVPLDGEIGTKLKKEDTYNKSTLNRMS
;
A
#
# COMPACT_ATOMS: atom_id res chain seq x y z
N PHE A 1 9.69 -12.62 13.70
CA PHE A 1 8.68 -11.54 13.68
C PHE A 1 8.91 -10.49 14.76
N MET A 2 9.34 -10.86 15.97
CA MET A 2 9.60 -9.91 17.08
C MET A 2 10.44 -8.68 16.72
N TYR A 3 11.46 -8.84 15.87
CA TYR A 3 12.36 -7.76 15.45
C TYR A 3 11.93 -7.03 14.16
N LYS A 4 10.87 -7.48 13.48
CA LYS A 4 10.38 -6.79 12.28
C LYS A 4 9.65 -5.52 12.70
N ARG A 5 9.99 -4.40 12.06
CA ARG A 5 9.30 -3.12 12.23
C ARG A 5 7.89 -3.21 11.66
N VAL A 6 6.90 -2.72 12.40
CA VAL A 6 5.54 -2.49 11.92
C VAL A 6 5.46 -1.13 11.23
N MET A 7 4.86 -1.09 10.05
CA MET A 7 4.54 0.16 9.36
C MET A 7 3.06 0.48 9.58
N GLY A 8 2.80 1.56 10.32
CA GLY A 8 1.43 2.04 10.58
C GLY A 8 0.71 2.47 9.31
N GLY A 9 1.41 3.17 8.42
CA GLY A 9 0.86 3.80 7.21
C GLY A 9 1.27 5.27 7.14
N ARG A 10 0.68 6.03 6.21
CA ARG A 10 0.81 7.49 6.12
C ARG A 10 -0.56 8.10 5.79
N ASN A 11 -0.74 9.33 6.26
CA ASN A 11 -1.94 10.11 6.00
C ASN A 11 -1.65 11.27 5.04
N ILE A 12 -2.71 11.79 4.44
CA ILE A 12 -2.66 13.01 3.64
C ILE A 12 -3.52 14.09 4.32
N ASN A 13 -3.01 15.31 4.42
CA ASN A 13 -3.87 16.46 4.69
C ASN A 13 -4.62 16.82 3.40
N LEU A 14 -5.83 16.28 3.22
CA LEU A 14 -6.61 16.48 1.99
C LEU A 14 -6.92 17.95 1.71
N SER A 15 -7.22 18.76 2.73
CA SER A 15 -7.53 20.18 2.54
C SER A 15 -6.37 20.96 1.92
N PHE A 16 -5.14 20.60 2.30
CA PHE A 16 -3.93 21.17 1.73
C PHE A 16 -3.60 20.54 0.38
N CYS A 17 -3.54 19.20 0.32
CA CYS A 17 -3.03 18.50 -0.85
C CYS A 17 -3.96 18.58 -2.07
N SER A 18 -5.29 18.69 -1.89
CA SER A 18 -6.22 18.79 -3.03
C SER A 18 -6.10 20.12 -3.77
N ASN A 19 -5.65 21.17 -3.09
CA ASN A 19 -5.47 22.50 -3.70
C ASN A 19 -4.11 22.65 -4.39
N GLU A 20 -3.11 21.88 -3.95
CA GLU A 20 -1.72 22.05 -4.37
C GLU A 20 -1.26 20.95 -5.34
N PHE A 21 -1.90 19.77 -5.33
CA PHE A 21 -1.40 18.59 -6.03
C PHE A 21 -2.49 17.82 -6.78
N SER A 22 -2.10 17.29 -7.94
CA SER A 22 -2.98 16.51 -8.81
C SER A 22 -3.25 15.11 -8.27
N PHE A 23 -2.33 14.54 -7.48
CA PHE A 23 -2.42 13.14 -7.07
C PHE A 23 -3.64 12.81 -6.20
N VAL A 24 -4.22 13.79 -5.50
CA VAL A 24 -5.44 13.57 -4.74
C VAL A 24 -6.60 13.23 -5.66
N SER A 25 -6.75 13.96 -6.77
CA SER A 25 -7.78 13.67 -7.78
C SER A 25 -7.60 12.29 -8.40
N TRP A 26 -6.35 11.82 -8.59
CA TRP A 26 -6.09 10.48 -9.12
C TRP A 26 -6.57 9.38 -8.16
N LEU A 27 -6.35 9.55 -6.85
CA LEU A 27 -6.84 8.62 -5.83
C LEU A 27 -8.36 8.64 -5.71
N GLU A 28 -8.97 9.81 -5.84
CA GLU A 28 -10.42 9.98 -5.83
C GLU A 28 -11.09 9.23 -6.97
N ASN A 29 -10.55 9.33 -8.20
CA ASN A 29 -11.05 8.60 -9.37
C ASN A 29 -11.04 7.07 -9.19
N LEU A 30 -10.21 6.54 -8.30
CA LEU A 30 -10.12 5.11 -8.01
C LEU A 30 -10.76 4.72 -6.67
N HIS A 31 -11.48 5.66 -6.03
CA HIS A 31 -12.09 5.45 -4.71
C HIS A 31 -11.09 5.00 -3.63
N LEU A 32 -9.84 5.46 -3.70
CA LEU A 32 -8.76 5.11 -2.77
C LEU A 32 -8.58 6.12 -1.63
N LEU A 33 -9.34 7.22 -1.61
CA LEU A 33 -9.30 8.20 -0.51
C LEU A 33 -9.53 7.61 0.89
N PRO A 34 -10.45 6.63 1.10
CA PRO A 34 -10.66 6.04 2.42
C PRO A 34 -9.38 5.44 3.01
N LEU A 35 -8.48 4.91 2.17
CA LEU A 35 -7.24 4.26 2.61
C LEU A 35 -6.22 5.25 3.15
N VAL A 36 -6.13 6.42 2.55
CA VAL A 36 -5.13 7.45 2.90
C VAL A 36 -5.61 8.38 4.03
N GLN A 37 -6.83 8.12 4.52
CA GLN A 37 -7.44 8.77 5.66
C GLN A 37 -7.46 7.89 6.92
N ILE A 38 -6.92 6.67 6.87
CA ILE A 38 -6.89 5.75 8.01
C ILE A 38 -5.90 6.26 9.07
N GLN A 39 -6.41 6.88 10.13
CA GLN A 39 -5.61 7.44 11.23
C GLN A 39 -5.67 6.62 12.52
N ASP A 40 -6.20 5.40 12.44
CA ASP A 40 -6.31 4.49 13.58
C ASP A 40 -4.96 4.30 14.28
N MET A 41 -4.99 4.13 15.60
CA MET A 41 -3.81 3.58 16.31
C MET A 41 -3.49 2.20 15.76
N PHE A 42 -2.23 1.79 15.84
CA PHE A 42 -1.83 0.43 15.54
C PHE A 42 -1.14 -0.22 16.73
N TYR A 43 -1.33 -1.52 16.88
CA TYR A 43 -0.87 -2.27 18.05
C TYR A 43 0.25 -3.22 17.65
N ASP A 44 1.50 -2.80 17.85
CA ASP A 44 2.69 -3.54 17.39
C ASP A 44 2.69 -5.02 17.78
N LYS A 45 2.26 -5.34 19.01
CA LYS A 45 2.20 -6.71 19.51
C LYS A 45 1.18 -7.55 18.74
N LEU A 46 -0.04 -7.03 18.57
CA LEU A 46 -1.13 -7.72 17.87
C LEU A 46 -0.83 -7.87 16.37
N VAL A 47 -0.23 -6.86 15.75
CA VAL A 47 0.21 -6.96 14.35
C VAL A 47 1.24 -8.08 14.22
N LYS A 48 2.22 -8.15 15.12
CA LYS A 48 3.22 -9.24 15.10
C LYS A 48 2.57 -10.59 15.34
N GLU A 49 1.63 -10.71 16.27
CA GLU A 49 0.87 -11.94 16.53
C GLU A 49 0.09 -12.38 15.29
N PHE A 50 -0.63 -11.45 14.64
CA PHE A 50 -1.35 -11.69 13.39
C PHE A 50 -0.43 -12.32 12.33
N TYR A 51 0.75 -11.75 12.11
CA TYR A 51 1.71 -12.27 11.13
C TYR A 51 2.36 -13.58 11.57
N MET A 52 2.60 -13.80 12.86
CA MET A 52 3.15 -15.07 13.36
C MET A 52 2.19 -16.24 13.15
N ASN A 53 0.89 -15.98 13.24
CA ASN A 53 -0.16 -16.98 13.09
C ASN A 53 -0.80 -17.01 11.70
N LEU A 54 -0.26 -16.24 10.74
CA LEU A 54 -0.83 -16.10 9.41
C LEU A 54 -0.73 -17.41 8.62
N ARG A 55 -1.83 -17.81 7.99
CA ARG A 55 -1.94 -18.99 7.12
C ARG A 55 -2.66 -18.62 5.83
N ILE A 56 -2.14 -19.15 4.72
CA ILE A 56 -2.82 -19.10 3.42
C ILE A 56 -3.84 -20.24 3.40
N VAL A 57 -5.09 -19.92 3.04
CA VAL A 57 -6.18 -20.91 2.94
C VAL A 57 -6.88 -20.74 1.59
N SER A 58 -7.34 -21.85 1.02
CA SER A 58 -8.13 -21.82 -0.22
C SER A 58 -9.52 -21.22 0.05
N SER A 59 -10.02 -20.45 -0.92
CA SER A 59 -11.39 -19.92 -0.90
C SER A 59 -12.13 -20.43 -2.14
N PRO A 60 -13.40 -20.86 -2.05
CA PRO A 60 -14.16 -21.31 -3.21
C PRO A 60 -14.39 -20.23 -4.28
N ASN A 61 -14.34 -18.95 -3.87
CA ASN A 61 -14.80 -17.82 -4.69
C ASN A 61 -13.69 -16.80 -5.00
N GLU A 62 -12.46 -17.04 -4.55
CA GLU A 62 -11.33 -16.09 -4.62
C GLU A 62 -10.04 -16.87 -4.87
N GLU A 63 -8.99 -16.23 -5.41
CA GLU A 63 -7.69 -16.87 -5.65
C GLU A 63 -7.13 -17.53 -4.38
N PHE A 64 -7.21 -16.83 -3.24
CA PHE A 64 -6.92 -17.35 -1.92
C PHE A 64 -7.51 -16.42 -0.84
N ALA A 65 -7.51 -16.90 0.39
CA ALA A 65 -7.80 -16.11 1.58
C ALA A 65 -6.69 -16.29 2.62
N LEU A 66 -6.71 -15.43 3.63
CA LEU A 66 -5.82 -15.49 4.79
C LEU A 66 -6.62 -15.83 6.04
N SER A 67 -6.00 -16.61 6.92
CA SER A 67 -6.48 -16.79 8.28
C SER A 67 -5.39 -16.52 9.29
N SER A 68 -5.77 -16.05 10.47
CA SER A 68 -4.87 -15.87 11.60
C SER A 68 -5.65 -16.00 12.91
N ILE A 69 -4.94 -16.15 14.02
CA ILE A 69 -5.51 -16.14 15.36
C ILE A 69 -4.77 -15.05 16.16
N VAL A 70 -5.51 -14.13 16.75
CA VAL A 70 -4.97 -13.05 17.58
C VAL A 70 -5.78 -12.98 18.86
N LYS A 71 -5.13 -13.11 20.02
CA LYS A 71 -5.79 -13.19 21.34
C LYS A 71 -6.92 -14.22 21.40
N GLY A 72 -6.72 -15.36 20.74
CA GLY A 72 -7.70 -16.46 20.66
C GLY A 72 -8.82 -16.24 19.64
N GLN A 73 -8.93 -15.05 19.05
CA GLN A 73 -9.96 -14.73 18.07
C GLN A 73 -9.52 -15.09 16.65
N ARG A 74 -10.39 -15.80 15.91
CA ARG A 74 -10.11 -16.22 14.54
C ARG A 74 -10.41 -15.09 13.57
N ILE A 75 -9.40 -14.74 12.78
CA ILE A 75 -9.49 -13.77 11.69
C ILE A 75 -9.51 -14.54 10.37
N PHE A 76 -10.44 -14.20 9.48
CA PHE A 76 -10.52 -14.71 8.12
C PHE A 76 -10.69 -13.55 7.15
N LEU A 77 -9.84 -13.47 6.14
CA LEU A 77 -9.75 -12.35 5.21
C LEU A 77 -9.65 -12.85 3.78
N ASP A 78 -10.65 -12.55 2.97
CA ASP A 78 -10.55 -12.54 1.52
C ASP A 78 -10.62 -11.09 0.99
N ALA A 79 -10.49 -10.91 -0.33
CA ALA A 79 -10.46 -9.58 -0.94
C ALA A 79 -11.77 -8.81 -0.69
N ARG A 80 -12.93 -9.49 -0.74
CA ARG A 80 -14.25 -8.93 -0.48
C ARG A 80 -14.42 -8.46 0.98
N ILE A 81 -14.02 -9.27 1.95
CA ILE A 81 -14.06 -8.89 3.37
C ILE A 81 -13.16 -7.67 3.61
N LEU A 82 -11.94 -7.67 3.06
CA LEU A 82 -11.05 -6.51 3.17
C LEU A 82 -11.65 -5.24 2.56
N ALA A 83 -12.22 -5.33 1.36
CA ALA A 83 -12.91 -4.20 0.74
C ALA A 83 -14.07 -3.67 1.57
N SER A 84 -14.86 -4.56 2.17
CA SER A 84 -15.97 -4.20 3.05
C SER A 84 -15.48 -3.43 4.28
N ILE A 85 -14.44 -3.94 4.96
CA ILE A 85 -13.84 -3.30 6.15
C ILE A 85 -13.26 -1.91 5.82
N LEU A 86 -12.69 -1.74 4.64
CA LEU A 86 -11.97 -0.54 4.24
C LEU A 86 -12.80 0.44 3.39
N HIS A 87 -14.01 0.05 3.02
CA HIS A 87 -14.91 0.80 2.14
C HIS A 87 -14.26 1.19 0.80
N ILE A 88 -13.66 0.21 0.11
CA ILE A 88 -13.00 0.38 -1.19
C ILE A 88 -13.48 -0.65 -2.21
N PRO A 89 -13.24 -0.42 -3.52
CA PRO A 89 -13.50 -1.42 -4.55
C PRO A 89 -12.67 -2.70 -4.36
N HIS A 90 -13.22 -3.84 -4.78
CA HIS A 90 -12.52 -5.14 -4.86
C HIS A 90 -12.43 -5.68 -6.30
N THR A 91 -12.78 -4.85 -7.28
CA THR A 91 -12.73 -5.18 -8.71
C THR A 91 -11.52 -4.51 -9.37
N GLY A 92 -11.31 -4.84 -10.65
CA GLY A 92 -10.23 -4.28 -11.46
C GLY A 92 -9.07 -5.25 -11.66
N LEU A 93 -8.02 -4.77 -12.32
CA LEU A 93 -6.83 -5.55 -12.65
C LEU A 93 -6.14 -6.09 -11.40
N TYR A 94 -5.63 -7.31 -11.50
CA TYR A 94 -4.78 -7.88 -10.47
C TYR A 94 -3.55 -8.57 -11.07
N ILE A 95 -2.38 -8.30 -10.49
CA ILE A 95 -1.09 -8.86 -10.90
C ILE A 95 -0.26 -9.20 -9.66
N SER A 96 0.22 -10.44 -9.60
CA SER A 96 1.08 -10.96 -8.53
C SER A 96 2.59 -10.90 -8.83
N GLU A 97 3.00 -10.52 -10.04
CA GLU A 97 4.40 -10.53 -10.48
C GLU A 97 5.15 -9.26 -10.06
N TYR A 98 6.18 -9.42 -9.23
CA TYR A 98 6.94 -8.30 -8.65
C TYR A 98 8.32 -8.07 -9.29
N LYS A 99 8.86 -9.04 -10.03
CA LYS A 99 10.24 -8.99 -10.54
C LYS A 99 10.32 -8.43 -11.97
N LYS A 100 9.30 -8.72 -12.77
CA LYS A 100 9.18 -8.28 -14.16
C LYS A 100 8.13 -7.19 -14.28
N TRP A 101 7.99 -6.63 -15.48
CA TRP A 101 6.83 -5.80 -15.79
C TRP A 101 5.59 -6.68 -15.81
N PRO A 102 4.46 -6.21 -15.28
CA PRO A 102 3.21 -6.91 -15.45
C PRO A 102 2.83 -7.07 -16.92
N GLU A 103 2.32 -8.23 -17.28
CA GLU A 103 1.79 -8.52 -18.61
C GLU A 103 0.27 -8.38 -18.55
N VAL A 104 -0.23 -7.19 -18.88
CA VAL A 104 -1.66 -6.87 -18.89
C VAL A 104 -2.02 -6.19 -20.19
N GLU A 105 -3.21 -6.51 -20.71
CA GLU A 105 -3.76 -5.89 -21.90
C GLU A 105 -3.77 -4.36 -21.79
N GLY A 106 -3.25 -3.69 -22.82
CA GLY A 106 -3.19 -2.22 -22.87
C GLY A 106 -2.08 -1.58 -22.03
N PHE A 107 -1.24 -2.36 -21.33
CA PHE A 107 -0.08 -1.83 -20.61
C PHE A 107 1.22 -2.11 -21.38
N HIS A 108 1.93 -1.04 -21.75
CA HIS A 108 3.31 -1.14 -22.20
C HIS A 108 4.24 -0.33 -21.26
N PRO A 109 5.41 -0.85 -20.83
CA PRO A 109 6.28 -0.14 -19.90
C PRO A 109 6.68 1.27 -20.36
N ASN A 110 6.85 1.48 -21.67
CA ASN A 110 7.21 2.82 -22.18
C ASN A 110 6.12 3.87 -21.95
N ASP A 111 4.85 3.47 -21.77
CA ASP A 111 3.75 4.40 -21.53
C ASP A 111 3.94 5.14 -20.21
N ILE A 112 4.29 4.40 -19.15
CA ILE A 112 4.58 5.02 -17.86
C ILE A 112 5.97 5.65 -17.82
N LEU A 113 6.97 5.07 -18.50
CA LEU A 113 8.32 5.61 -18.45
C LEU A 113 8.43 6.97 -19.14
N SER A 114 7.77 7.14 -20.30
CA SER A 114 7.70 8.43 -21.00
C SER A 114 6.98 9.49 -20.17
N PHE A 115 5.95 9.10 -19.42
CA PHE A 115 5.23 10.00 -18.53
C PHE A 115 6.04 10.40 -17.28
N LEU A 116 6.78 9.45 -16.67
CA LEU A 116 7.59 9.71 -15.48
C LEU A 116 8.90 10.44 -15.79
N TYR A 117 9.46 10.24 -16.99
CA TYR A 117 10.76 10.77 -17.41
C TYR A 117 10.70 11.48 -18.77
N PRO A 118 9.86 12.52 -18.94
CA PRO A 118 9.59 13.12 -20.25
C PRO A 118 10.83 13.71 -20.95
N ASN A 119 11.88 14.02 -20.20
CA ASN A 119 13.12 14.63 -20.71
C ASN A 119 14.29 13.63 -20.81
N ASP A 120 14.08 12.33 -20.57
CA ASP A 120 15.14 11.32 -20.67
C ASP A 120 15.13 10.67 -22.06
N SER A 121 16.19 10.88 -22.85
CA SER A 121 16.29 10.32 -24.20
C SER A 121 16.57 8.81 -24.22
N ASN A 122 16.92 8.21 -23.07
CA ASN A 122 17.31 6.81 -22.95
C ASN A 122 16.23 5.98 -22.23
N ILE A 123 14.96 6.28 -22.47
CA ILE A 123 13.85 5.50 -21.90
C ILE A 123 13.79 4.11 -22.53
N HIS A 124 13.89 3.08 -21.70
CA HIS A 124 13.66 1.69 -22.11
C HIS A 124 13.18 0.83 -20.92
N PRO A 125 12.46 -0.28 -21.14
CA PRO A 125 11.85 -1.09 -20.07
C PRO A 125 12.84 -1.64 -19.03
N ASN A 126 14.13 -1.72 -19.36
CA ASN A 126 15.17 -2.26 -18.48
C ASN A 126 15.96 -1.20 -17.72
N MET A 127 15.63 0.09 -17.88
CA MET A 127 16.33 1.18 -17.21
C MET A 127 16.12 1.14 -15.69
N ALA A 128 17.04 1.74 -14.94
CA ALA A 128 16.86 1.96 -13.51
C ALA A 128 15.85 3.10 -13.28
N LEU A 129 14.87 2.86 -12.40
CA LEU A 129 13.83 3.83 -12.06
C LEU A 129 14.24 4.58 -10.79
N CYS A 130 14.56 5.87 -10.93
CA CYS A 130 15.01 6.72 -9.83
C CYS A 130 13.99 7.82 -9.53
N THR A 131 13.79 8.12 -8.24
CA THR A 131 12.80 9.10 -7.78
C THR A 131 13.26 10.54 -7.94
N ASN A 132 14.57 10.79 -7.98
CA ASN A 132 15.16 12.13 -8.14
C ASN A 132 14.91 12.77 -9.51
N LYS A 133 14.45 12.01 -10.51
CA LYS A 133 14.05 12.54 -11.83
C LYS A 133 12.54 12.78 -11.95
N LEU A 134 11.75 12.36 -10.96
CA LEU A 134 10.30 12.52 -10.96
C LEU A 134 9.91 13.96 -10.59
N SER A 135 8.77 14.42 -11.12
CA SER A 135 8.09 15.64 -10.64
C SER A 135 7.63 15.49 -9.18
N ILE A 136 7.27 16.60 -8.53
CA ILE A 136 6.83 16.60 -7.13
C ILE A 136 5.58 15.73 -6.95
N ASP A 137 4.56 15.86 -7.81
CA ASP A 137 3.36 15.01 -7.78
C ASP A 137 3.68 13.51 -7.87
N HIS A 138 4.56 13.14 -8.81
CA HIS A 138 4.95 11.74 -9.00
C HIS A 138 5.77 11.20 -7.82
N ARG A 139 6.65 12.02 -7.22
CA ARG A 139 7.34 11.64 -5.98
C ARG A 139 6.35 11.42 -4.85
N LEU A 140 5.38 12.32 -4.64
CA LEU A 140 4.37 12.19 -3.59
C LEU A 140 3.52 10.93 -3.80
N LEU A 141 3.10 10.65 -5.03
CA LEU A 141 2.39 9.43 -5.36
C LEU A 141 3.24 8.18 -5.07
N HIS A 142 4.52 8.18 -5.45
CA HIS A 142 5.42 7.07 -5.13
C HIS A 142 5.57 6.88 -3.61
N TYR A 143 5.76 7.97 -2.87
CA TYR A 143 5.87 7.95 -1.41
C TYR A 143 4.62 7.37 -0.77
N LEU A 144 3.43 7.74 -1.26
CA LEU A 144 2.18 7.17 -0.83
C LEU A 144 2.10 5.66 -1.12
N ILE A 145 2.47 5.24 -2.33
CA ILE A 145 2.50 3.82 -2.69
C ILE A 145 3.42 3.06 -1.73
N VAL A 146 4.65 3.49 -1.51
CA VAL A 146 5.63 2.73 -0.70
C VAL A 146 5.39 2.75 0.80
N HIS A 147 4.42 3.54 1.29
CA HIS A 147 4.04 3.57 2.70
C HIS A 147 2.63 3.07 2.98
N GLN A 148 1.71 3.22 2.02
CA GLN A 148 0.29 2.93 2.21
C GLN A 148 -0.16 1.74 1.36
N LEU A 149 0.17 1.73 0.05
CA LEU A 149 -0.38 0.74 -0.88
C LEU A 149 0.46 -0.54 -0.98
N LEU A 150 1.76 -0.37 -1.17
CA LEU A 150 2.75 -1.43 -1.24
C LEU A 150 3.91 -1.14 -0.29
N PRO A 151 3.71 -1.27 1.05
CA PRO A 151 4.71 -0.83 2.01
C PRO A 151 6.02 -1.60 1.87
N THR A 152 7.14 -0.87 1.82
CA THR A 152 8.49 -1.46 1.71
C THR A 152 9.45 -0.88 2.74
N GLY A 153 10.32 -1.74 3.28
CA GLY A 153 11.32 -1.36 4.30
C GLY A 153 12.66 -0.88 3.76
N GLY A 154 12.83 -0.83 2.43
CA GLY A 154 14.06 -0.38 1.78
C GLY A 154 14.12 1.13 1.59
N GLY A 155 15.23 1.63 1.02
CA GLY A 155 15.34 3.04 0.63
C GLY A 155 14.36 3.42 -0.48
N TYR A 156 13.91 4.67 -0.47
CA TYR A 156 12.89 5.21 -1.40
C TYR A 156 13.50 5.97 -2.59
N ALA A 157 14.80 5.84 -2.84
CA ALA A 157 15.49 6.50 -3.95
C ALA A 157 15.18 5.87 -5.32
N LYS A 158 14.65 4.64 -5.33
CA LYS A 158 14.35 3.87 -6.54
C LYS A 158 12.92 3.33 -6.50
N LEU A 159 12.36 3.11 -7.68
CA LEU A 159 11.07 2.46 -7.87
C LEU A 159 11.26 1.00 -8.29
N THR A 160 10.40 0.12 -7.83
CA THR A 160 10.24 -1.21 -8.44
C THR A 160 9.31 -1.12 -9.66
N ARG A 161 9.37 -2.12 -10.54
CA ARG A 161 8.45 -2.21 -11.69
C ARG A 161 7.00 -2.27 -11.26
N MET A 162 6.68 -2.99 -10.18
CA MET A 162 5.35 -3.00 -9.59
C MET A 162 4.93 -1.62 -9.05
N GLN A 163 5.84 -0.86 -8.42
CA GLN A 163 5.52 0.50 -7.97
C GLN A 163 5.25 1.44 -9.15
N ALA A 164 6.04 1.37 -10.22
CA ALA A 164 5.81 2.14 -11.44
C ALA A 164 4.49 1.73 -12.12
N PHE A 165 4.18 0.43 -12.16
CA PHE A 165 2.90 -0.07 -12.65
C PHE A 165 1.72 0.48 -11.84
N LEU A 166 1.79 0.48 -10.50
CA LEU A 166 0.73 1.08 -9.67
C LEU A 166 0.60 2.58 -9.90
N MET A 167 1.72 3.29 -10.11
CA MET A 167 1.67 4.70 -10.50
C MET A 167 0.91 4.87 -11.82
N TRP A 168 1.20 4.04 -12.83
CA TRP A 168 0.47 4.05 -14.10
C TRP A 168 -1.02 3.81 -13.91
N CYS A 169 -1.42 2.79 -13.13
CA CYS A 169 -2.84 2.56 -12.87
C CYS A 169 -3.52 3.80 -12.25
N ILE A 170 -2.87 4.41 -11.26
CA ILE A 170 -3.42 5.58 -10.56
C ILE A 170 -3.50 6.80 -11.50
N THR A 171 -2.44 7.11 -12.23
CA THR A 171 -2.39 8.29 -13.12
C THR A 171 -3.29 8.12 -14.35
N SER A 172 -3.42 6.89 -14.85
CA SER A 172 -4.23 6.54 -16.01
C SER A 172 -5.67 6.16 -15.64
N LYS A 173 -6.04 6.24 -14.35
CA LYS A 173 -7.37 5.88 -13.82
C LYS A 173 -7.81 4.46 -14.16
N ILE A 174 -6.87 3.53 -14.20
CA ILE A 174 -7.14 2.11 -14.41
C ILE A 174 -7.41 1.47 -13.04
N GLU A 175 -8.61 0.91 -12.90
CA GLU A 175 -8.99 0.20 -11.69
C GLU A 175 -8.12 -1.04 -11.47
N PHE A 176 -7.67 -1.24 -10.23
CA PHE A 176 -6.95 -2.43 -9.81
C PHE A 176 -7.49 -2.93 -8.47
N CYS A 177 -7.49 -4.25 -8.29
CA CYS A 177 -7.98 -4.89 -7.08
C CYS A 177 -6.97 -4.70 -5.94
N TYR A 178 -7.07 -3.55 -5.27
CA TYR A 178 -6.20 -3.22 -4.14
C TYR A 178 -6.33 -4.18 -2.94
N PRO A 179 -7.52 -4.65 -2.53
CA PRO A 179 -7.63 -5.65 -1.46
C PRO A 179 -6.82 -6.93 -1.73
N LEU A 180 -6.83 -7.43 -2.97
CA LEU A 180 -6.06 -8.61 -3.36
C LEU A 180 -4.55 -8.31 -3.36
N LEU A 181 -4.13 -7.14 -3.84
CA LEU A 181 -2.74 -6.67 -3.70
C LEU A 181 -2.30 -6.63 -2.22
N MET A 182 -3.17 -6.20 -1.31
CA MET A 182 -2.88 -6.19 0.12
C MET A 182 -2.67 -7.60 0.66
N LEU A 183 -3.53 -8.57 0.32
CA LEU A 183 -3.37 -9.96 0.75
C LEU A 183 -2.01 -10.52 0.31
N HIS A 184 -1.62 -10.33 -0.95
CA HIS A 184 -0.31 -10.76 -1.44
C HIS A 184 0.84 -10.04 -0.76
N THR A 185 0.66 -8.75 -0.44
CA THR A 185 1.64 -7.97 0.31
C THR A 185 1.81 -8.53 1.73
N MET A 186 0.72 -8.96 2.38
CA MET A 186 0.77 -9.64 3.68
C MET A 186 1.51 -10.98 3.58
N VAL A 187 1.22 -11.81 2.56
CA VAL A 187 1.93 -13.09 2.30
C VAL A 187 3.42 -12.86 2.08
N ARG A 188 3.78 -11.83 1.31
CA ARG A 188 5.18 -11.49 1.07
C ARG A 188 5.89 -11.03 2.34
N ALA A 189 5.23 -10.20 3.15
CA ALA A 189 5.76 -9.74 4.42
C ALA A 189 5.98 -10.90 5.40
N PHE A 190 5.09 -11.89 5.38
CA PHE A 190 5.21 -13.13 6.12
C PHE A 190 6.41 -13.98 5.67
N THR A 191 6.53 -14.25 4.37
CA THR A 191 7.55 -15.17 3.80
C THR A 191 8.98 -14.62 3.79
N GLN A 192 9.17 -13.31 3.65
CA GLN A 192 10.52 -12.73 3.49
C GLN A 192 11.18 -12.40 4.84
N LYS A 193 12.45 -12.77 5.03
CA LYS A 193 13.17 -12.53 6.31
C LYS A 193 13.44 -11.04 6.59
N LYS A 194 13.80 -10.24 5.57
CA LYS A 194 14.19 -8.82 5.68
C LYS A 194 13.04 -7.83 5.40
N SER A 195 11.79 -8.26 5.54
CA SER A 195 10.61 -7.41 5.31
C SER A 195 10.15 -6.69 6.58
N VAL A 196 9.50 -5.55 6.37
CA VAL A 196 8.63 -4.89 7.35
C VAL A 196 7.28 -5.61 7.45
N LEU A 197 6.56 -5.38 8.54
CA LEU A 197 5.16 -5.80 8.68
C LEU A 197 4.25 -4.64 8.25
N PRO A 198 3.58 -4.73 7.10
CA PRO A 198 2.78 -3.64 6.56
C PRO A 198 1.45 -3.48 7.31
N PHE A 199 0.74 -2.40 6.98
CA PHE A 199 -0.69 -2.24 7.27
C PHE A 199 -1.07 -2.16 8.76
N GLY A 200 -0.23 -1.60 9.63
CA GLY A 200 -0.51 -1.53 11.08
C GLY A 200 -1.87 -0.89 11.41
N CYS A 201 -2.18 0.28 10.85
CA CYS A 201 -3.44 0.96 11.12
C CYS A 201 -4.64 0.23 10.51
N ILE A 202 -4.47 -0.34 9.30
CA ILE A 202 -5.49 -1.16 8.63
C ILE A 202 -5.78 -2.43 9.42
N LEU A 203 -4.75 -3.11 9.93
CA LEU A 203 -4.89 -4.30 10.77
C LEU A 203 -5.69 -4.00 12.03
N THR A 204 -5.65 -2.77 12.54
CA THR A 204 -6.51 -2.38 13.65
C THR A 204 -7.99 -2.31 13.27
N LYS A 205 -8.33 -1.85 12.06
CA LYS A 205 -9.71 -1.96 11.55
C LYS A 205 -10.16 -3.41 11.43
N ILE A 206 -9.28 -4.28 10.93
CA ILE A 206 -9.50 -5.72 10.84
C ILE A 206 -9.73 -6.34 12.23
N PHE A 207 -8.89 -6.00 13.21
CA PHE A 207 -9.02 -6.48 14.58
C PHE A 207 -10.36 -6.10 15.18
N ARG A 208 -10.81 -4.85 14.97
CA ARG A 208 -12.15 -4.42 15.43
C ARG A 208 -13.28 -5.16 14.74
N TYR A 209 -13.19 -5.35 13.41
CA TYR A 209 -14.20 -6.09 12.65
C TYR A 209 -14.36 -7.53 13.15
N HIS A 210 -13.26 -8.16 13.55
CA HIS A 210 -13.27 -9.51 14.11
C HIS A 210 -13.40 -9.55 15.64
N GLU A 211 -13.70 -8.42 16.30
CA GLU A 211 -13.90 -8.34 17.76
C GLU A 211 -12.69 -8.79 18.59
N VAL A 212 -11.47 -8.60 18.08
CA VAL A 212 -10.23 -8.86 18.82
C VAL A 212 -10.13 -7.85 19.99
N PRO A 213 -9.97 -8.29 21.24
CA PRO A 213 -9.89 -7.37 22.38
C PRO A 213 -8.65 -6.47 22.33
N LEU A 214 -8.86 -5.17 22.21
CA LEU A 214 -7.78 -4.16 22.18
C LEU A 214 -7.50 -3.52 23.55
N ASP A 215 -8.36 -3.76 24.54
CA ASP A 215 -8.21 -3.17 25.87
C ASP A 215 -6.94 -3.67 26.56
N GLY A 216 -6.24 -2.74 27.22
CA GLY A 216 -4.94 -2.98 27.85
C GLY A 216 -3.75 -3.09 26.88
N GLU A 217 -3.97 -3.03 25.56
CA GLU A 217 -2.89 -3.04 24.59
C GLU A 217 -2.27 -1.64 24.40
N ILE A 218 -0.96 -1.61 24.19
CA ILE A 218 -0.24 -0.35 23.94
C ILE A 218 -0.33 -0.03 22.45
N GLY A 219 -1.15 0.97 22.11
CA GLY A 219 -1.31 1.47 20.76
C GLY A 219 -0.28 2.55 20.42
N THR A 220 0.22 2.52 19.19
CA THR A 220 1.08 3.54 18.57
C THR A 220 0.22 4.43 17.68
N LYS A 221 0.29 5.75 17.88
CA LYS A 221 -0.35 6.74 17.00
C LYS A 221 0.58 7.13 15.86
N LEU A 222 0.02 7.41 14.69
CA LEU A 222 0.75 8.09 13.62
C LEU A 222 1.20 9.48 14.11
N LYS A 223 2.45 9.83 13.81
CA LYS A 223 3.04 11.11 14.19
C LYS A 223 2.70 12.18 13.15
N LYS A 224 2.96 13.45 13.48
CA LYS A 224 2.83 14.56 12.50
C LYS A 224 3.69 14.36 11.25
N GLU A 225 4.87 13.76 11.41
CA GLU A 225 5.77 13.39 10.29
C GLU A 225 5.18 12.30 9.38
N ASP A 226 4.19 11.55 9.86
CA ASP A 226 3.46 10.53 9.09
C ASP A 226 2.32 11.10 8.26
N THR A 227 2.12 12.42 8.28
CA THR A 227 1.11 13.12 7.49
C THR A 227 1.77 13.97 6.40
N TYR A 228 1.39 13.76 5.15
CA TYR A 228 1.78 14.61 4.03
C TYR A 228 1.09 15.96 4.13
N ASN A 229 1.88 16.98 4.42
CA ASN A 229 1.47 18.38 4.59
C ASN A 229 2.57 19.32 4.08
N LYS A 230 2.38 20.64 4.20
CA LYS A 230 3.36 21.65 3.76
C LYS A 230 4.79 21.38 4.22
N SER A 231 4.99 20.89 5.44
CA SER A 231 6.33 20.57 5.97
C SER A 231 6.99 19.37 5.29
N THR A 232 6.21 18.41 4.78
CA THR A 232 6.72 17.29 3.99
C THR A 232 7.34 17.79 2.69
N LEU A 233 6.72 18.80 2.05
CA LEU A 233 7.19 19.35 0.79
C LEU A 233 8.55 20.04 0.93
N ASN A 234 8.73 20.84 1.99
CA ASN A 234 10.01 21.51 2.28
C ASN A 234 11.17 20.52 2.46
N ARG A 235 10.88 19.23 2.69
CA ARG A 235 11.88 18.15 2.81
C ARG A 235 12.08 17.38 1.51
N MET A 236 11.23 17.60 0.50
CA MET A 236 11.23 16.91 -0.79
C MET A 236 11.68 17.81 -1.96
N SER A 237 11.62 19.14 -1.77
CA SER A 237 12.22 20.20 -2.60
C SER A 237 13.72 20.28 -2.37
#